data_AF-A0A7J4TYF8-F1
#
_entry.id   AF-A0A7J4TYF8-F1
#
_cell.length_a   1.000
_cell.length_b   1.000
_cell.length_c   1.000
_cell.angle_alpha   90.00
_cell.angle_beta   90.00
_cell.angle_gamma   90.00
#
_symmetry.space_group_name_H-M   'P 1'
#
loop_
_entity.id
_entity.type
_entity.pdbx_description
1 polymer ?
#
loop_
_entity_poly.entity_id
_entity_poly.type
_entity_poly.pdbx_seq_one_letter_code
_entity_poly.pdbx_strand_id
1 'polypeptide(L)'
;MDRDSLESMTVVQLKELLADHSLPVSGRKAELIDRLMENQEDPQVEDSDKKEESDILESRQDTAAEAIETVVSDIVDGPDIHEESDVTFQTMVLIGAVILALGLVILSL
;
A
#
# COMPACT_ATOMS: atom_id res chain seq x y z
N MET A 1 -10.09 5.26 -10.79
CA MET A 1 -10.58 4.31 -9.78
C MET A 1 -10.55 4.96 -8.41
N ASP A 2 -11.37 4.51 -7.47
CA ASP A 2 -11.40 5.02 -6.09
C ASP A 2 -10.34 4.35 -5.19
N ARG A 3 -9.87 5.07 -4.16
CA ARG A 3 -8.89 4.58 -3.16
C ARG A 3 -9.34 3.27 -2.52
N ASP A 4 -10.61 3.20 -2.13
CA ASP A 4 -11.27 2.06 -1.48
C ASP A 4 -11.21 0.77 -2.31
N SER A 5 -11.21 0.92 -3.63
CA SER A 5 -11.09 -0.21 -4.56
C SER A 5 -9.64 -0.73 -4.62
N LEU A 6 -8.66 0.16 -4.55
CA LEU A 6 -7.23 -0.17 -4.56
C LEU A 6 -6.77 -0.77 -3.21
N GLU A 7 -7.31 -0.31 -2.09
CA GLU A 7 -7.04 -0.92 -0.78
C GLU A 7 -7.66 -2.32 -0.62
N SER A 8 -8.73 -2.62 -1.34
CA SER A 8 -9.30 -3.96 -1.43
C SER A 8 -8.42 -4.92 -2.25
N MET A 9 -7.50 -4.39 -3.07
CA MET A 9 -6.54 -5.20 -3.81
C MET A 9 -5.35 -5.64 -2.95
N THR A 10 -4.78 -6.77 -3.33
CA THR A 10 -3.55 -7.27 -2.70
C THR A 10 -2.34 -6.50 -3.19
N VAL A 11 -1.26 -6.50 -2.39
CA VAL A 11 0.02 -5.88 -2.78
C VAL A 11 0.54 -6.44 -4.11
N VAL A 12 0.23 -7.70 -4.45
CA VAL A 12 0.58 -8.30 -5.73
C VAL A 12 -0.16 -7.60 -6.88
N GLN A 13 -1.49 -7.49 -6.78
CA GLN A 13 -2.31 -6.82 -7.80
C GLN A 13 -1.93 -5.35 -7.97
N LEU A 14 -1.70 -4.63 -6.86
CA LEU A 14 -1.24 -3.24 -6.89
C LEU A 14 0.12 -3.08 -7.60
N LYS A 15 1.04 -4.02 -7.39
CA LYS A 15 2.34 -4.00 -8.07
C LYS A 15 2.23 -4.36 -9.55
N GLU A 16 1.33 -5.26 -9.93
CA GLU A 16 1.06 -5.56 -11.33
C GLU A 16 0.49 -4.34 -12.06
N LEU A 17 -0.48 -3.66 -11.45
CA LEU A 17 -1.03 -2.39 -11.97
C LEU A 17 0.07 -1.32 -12.09
N LEU A 18 0.90 -1.12 -11.07
CA LEU A 18 2.02 -0.18 -11.17
C LEU A 18 3.04 -0.59 -12.25
N ALA A 19 3.32 -1.89 -12.40
CA ALA A 19 4.22 -2.38 -13.44
C ALA A 19 3.65 -2.17 -14.86
N ASP A 20 2.35 -2.37 -15.04
CA ASP A 20 1.64 -2.11 -16.31
C ASP A 20 1.71 -0.61 -16.67
N HIS A 21 1.57 0.25 -15.66
CA HIS A 21 1.72 1.68 -15.78
C HIS A 21 3.19 2.16 -15.78
N SER A 22 4.18 1.26 -15.79
CA SER A 22 5.63 1.56 -15.72
C SER A 22 6.04 2.45 -14.53
N LEU A 23 5.27 2.38 -13.44
CA LEU A 23 5.51 3.10 -12.20
C LEU A 23 6.33 2.24 -11.23
N PRO A 24 7.09 2.88 -10.32
CA PRO A 24 7.89 2.15 -9.35
C PRO A 24 7.01 1.22 -8.49
N VAL A 25 7.38 -0.05 -8.41
CA VAL A 25 6.69 -1.09 -7.60
C VAL A 25 7.30 -1.27 -6.21
N SER A 26 8.21 -0.37 -5.82
CA SER A 26 8.85 -0.32 -4.51
C SER A 26 8.07 0.60 -3.57
N GLY A 27 7.96 0.19 -2.30
CA GLY A 27 7.27 0.94 -1.25
C GLY A 27 6.31 0.09 -0.43
N ARG A 28 5.61 0.74 0.51
CA ARG A 28 4.54 0.14 1.34
C ARG A 28 3.23 0.14 0.55
N LYS A 29 2.27 -0.73 0.92
CA LYS A 29 0.96 -0.84 0.25
C LYS A 29 0.27 0.52 0.07
N ALA A 30 0.30 1.38 1.09
CA ALA A 30 -0.29 2.71 1.03
C ALA A 30 0.35 3.59 -0.06
N GLU A 31 1.67 3.55 -0.20
CA GLU A 31 2.38 4.32 -1.24
C GLU A 31 2.11 3.81 -2.66
N LEU A 32 1.90 2.49 -2.80
CA LEU A 32 1.50 1.91 -4.08
C LEU A 32 0.12 2.43 -4.50
N ILE A 33 -0.82 2.52 -3.55
CA ILE A 33 -2.19 3.01 -3.80
C ILE A 33 -2.18 4.50 -4.12
N ASP A 34 -1.46 5.30 -3.34
CA ASP A 34 -1.36 6.76 -3.54
C ASP A 34 -0.81 7.09 -4.95
N ARG A 35 0.28 6.42 -5.32
CA ARG A 35 0.89 6.55 -6.65
C ARG A 35 -0.04 6.13 -7.78
N LEU A 36 -0.86 5.10 -7.57
CA LEU A 36 -1.88 4.66 -8.52
C LEU A 36 -3.04 5.65 -8.63
N MET A 37 -3.40 6.34 -7.55
CA MET A 37 -4.44 7.37 -7.58
C MET A 37 -3.93 8.60 -8.33
N GLU A 38 -2.77 9.14 -7.95
CA GLU A 38 -2.20 10.34 -8.57
C GLU A 38 -1.97 10.18 -10.08
N ASN A 39 -1.52 9.00 -10.54
CA ASN A 39 -1.27 8.75 -11.97
C ASN A 39 -2.53 8.35 -12.76
N GLN A 40 -3.69 8.18 -12.13
CA GLN A 40 -4.94 7.89 -12.85
C GLN A 40 -5.71 9.16 -13.24
N GLU A 41 -5.35 10.32 -12.69
CA GLU A 41 -6.11 11.56 -12.85
C GLU A 41 -5.61 12.47 -13.98
N ASP A 42 -4.48 12.15 -14.63
CA ASP A 42 -3.90 12.98 -15.68
C ASP A 42 -3.44 12.19 -16.92
N PRO A 43 -3.96 12.50 -18.14
CA PRO A 43 -3.41 11.99 -19.38
C PRO A 43 -2.30 12.93 -19.87
N GLN A 44 -1.16 13.00 -19.18
CA GLN A 44 0.06 13.61 -19.74
C GLN A 44 1.28 12.73 -19.49
N VAL A 45 1.73 12.16 -20.62
CA VAL A 45 3.10 11.87 -21.01
C VAL A 45 4.18 12.48 -20.10
N GLU A 46 5.14 11.67 -19.65
CA GLU A 46 6.58 11.88 -19.89
C GLU A 46 7.35 10.62 -19.42
N ASP A 47 8.25 10.17 -20.30
CA ASP A 47 9.30 9.18 -20.10
C ASP A 47 9.99 9.21 -18.72
N SER A 48 10.30 8.03 -18.17
CA SER A 48 11.54 7.84 -17.40
C SER A 48 12.02 6.39 -17.48
N ASP A 49 12.88 6.20 -18.46
CA ASP A 49 14.01 5.28 -18.59
C ASP A 49 14.32 4.25 -17.48
N LYS A 50 14.62 3.06 -17.97
CA LYS A 50 15.41 1.98 -17.34
C LYS A 50 16.74 2.48 -16.74
N LYS A 51 17.14 1.93 -15.58
CA LYS A 51 18.41 1.20 -15.37
C LYS A 51 18.50 0.70 -13.92
N GLU A 52 18.54 -0.61 -13.71
CA GLU A 52 19.73 -1.46 -13.56
C GLU A 52 20.43 -1.35 -12.20
N GLU A 53 20.33 -2.46 -11.47
CA GLU A 53 21.29 -3.07 -10.56
C GLU A 53 22.72 -2.50 -10.61
N SER A 54 23.25 -2.08 -9.45
CA SER A 54 24.70 -2.19 -9.19
C SER A 54 24.99 -2.31 -7.69
N ASP A 55 25.64 -3.42 -7.37
CA ASP A 55 26.77 -3.58 -6.45
C ASP A 55 26.77 -2.95 -5.05
N ILE A 56 26.54 -3.84 -4.08
CA ILE A 56 27.46 -4.25 -3.02
C ILE A 56 28.77 -3.44 -2.78
N LEU A 57 28.93 -3.15 -1.48
CA LEU A 57 30.15 -2.98 -0.65
C LEU A 57 30.82 -1.60 -0.48
N GLU A 58 31.02 -1.33 0.82
CA GLU A 58 32.20 -0.75 1.47
C GLU A 58 32.57 0.72 1.20
N SER A 59 32.18 1.58 2.14
CA SER A 59 33.16 2.52 2.67
C SER A 59 32.91 2.82 4.14
N ARG A 60 33.65 2.11 5.00
CA ARG A 60 33.94 2.60 6.35
C ARG A 60 34.93 3.75 6.19
N GLN A 61 34.48 4.97 6.45
CA GLN A 61 35.37 6.09 6.71
C GLN A 61 34.99 6.70 8.05
N ASP A 62 35.76 6.30 9.07
CA ASP A 62 35.92 7.04 10.31
C ASP A 62 36.30 8.49 9.99
N THR A 63 35.54 9.47 10.50
CA THR A 63 36.08 10.81 10.80
C THR A 63 35.33 11.37 12.01
N ALA A 64 36.12 11.62 13.05
CA ALA A 64 35.71 12.11 14.36
C ALA A 64 35.57 13.65 14.37
N ALA A 65 34.73 14.13 15.30
CA ALA A 65 34.56 15.51 15.79
C ALA A 65 33.88 16.48 14.78
N GLU A 66 32.82 17.25 15.09
CA GLU A 66 32.33 17.82 16.35
C GLU A 66 30.79 18.03 16.31
N ALA A 67 30.19 18.09 17.51
CA ALA A 67 28.96 18.83 17.87
C ALA A 67 27.67 18.59 17.07
N ILE A 68 26.87 17.60 17.51
CA ILE A 68 25.43 17.50 17.19
C ILE A 68 24.65 18.16 18.33
N GLU A 69 24.36 19.46 18.20
CA GLU A 69 23.36 20.15 19.00
C GLU A 69 22.19 20.51 18.08
N THR A 70 21.11 19.73 18.12
CA THR A 70 19.73 20.23 17.90
C THR A 70 18.79 19.21 18.54
N VAL A 71 18.56 19.40 19.84
CA VAL A 71 17.40 18.87 20.55
C VAL A 71 16.21 19.74 20.16
N VAL A 72 15.39 19.28 19.21
CA VAL A 72 14.06 19.86 18.98
C VAL A 72 13.06 18.77 18.60
N SER A 73 12.03 18.69 19.43
CA SER A 73 10.70 18.13 19.19
C SER A 73 10.49 16.63 19.40
N ASP A 74 10.57 16.26 20.67
CA ASP A 74 9.45 15.59 21.34
C ASP A 74 8.16 16.41 21.16
N ILE A 75 7.44 16.17 20.07
CA ILE A 75 6.00 16.46 19.95
C ILE A 75 5.35 15.17 19.49
N VAL A 76 5.01 14.38 20.50
CA VAL A 76 3.90 13.44 20.46
C VAL A 76 2.68 14.17 19.92
N ASP A 77 2.05 13.63 18.87
CA ASP A 77 0.59 13.43 18.78
C ASP A 77 0.31 12.81 17.40
N GLY A 78 0.36 11.48 17.34
CA GLY A 78 -0.33 10.75 16.28
C GLY A 78 -1.74 10.47 16.80
N PRO A 79 -2.80 11.13 16.30
CA PRO A 79 -4.15 10.71 16.61
C PRO A 79 -4.50 9.49 15.75
N ASP A 80 -4.46 8.34 16.42
CA ASP A 80 -5.43 7.25 16.36
C ASP A 80 -5.99 6.85 14.98
N ILE A 81 -5.45 5.76 14.48
CA ILE A 81 -6.12 4.84 13.56
C ILE A 81 -7.27 4.12 14.29
N HIS A 82 -8.53 4.51 14.05
CA HIS A 82 -9.71 3.62 13.94
C HIS A 82 -11.03 4.38 14.18
N GLU A 83 -11.68 4.80 13.11
CA GLU A 83 -13.14 4.91 12.99
C GLU A 83 -13.41 4.52 11.53
N GLU A 84 -14.19 3.51 11.16
CA GLU A 84 -15.48 3.02 11.64
C GLU A 84 -15.71 1.64 10.98
N SER A 85 -16.23 0.63 11.70
CA SER A 85 -17.10 -0.46 11.17
C SER A 85 -17.15 -1.72 12.05
N ASP A 86 -17.30 -1.59 13.37
CA ASP A 86 -17.46 -2.76 14.24
C ASP A 86 -18.84 -3.48 14.06
N VAL A 87 -19.81 -2.87 13.37
CA VAL A 87 -21.14 -3.46 13.14
C VAL A 87 -21.28 -4.27 11.84
N THR A 88 -20.31 -4.20 10.92
CA THR A 88 -20.47 -4.72 9.55
C THR A 88 -19.77 -6.06 9.32
N PHE A 89 -18.67 -6.34 10.01
CA PHE A 89 -17.89 -7.55 9.76
C PHE A 89 -18.62 -8.83 10.16
N GLN A 90 -19.21 -8.86 11.36
CA GLN A 90 -19.93 -10.05 11.81
C GLN A 90 -21.19 -10.30 10.96
N THR A 91 -21.90 -9.25 10.56
CA THR A 91 -23.10 -9.35 9.72
C THR A 91 -22.76 -9.83 8.31
N MET A 92 -21.69 -9.31 7.70
CA MET A 92 -21.22 -9.74 6.38
C MET A 92 -20.74 -11.19 6.38
N VAL A 93 -20.04 -11.62 7.44
CA VAL A 93 -19.62 -13.04 7.61
C VAL A 93 -20.82 -13.96 7.83
N LEU A 94 -21.82 -13.56 8.64
CA LEU A 94 -23.04 -14.34 8.86
C LEU A 94 -23.86 -14.50 7.57
N ILE A 95 -24.04 -13.41 6.82
CA ILE A 95 -24.77 -13.43 5.54
C ILE A 95 -24.03 -14.34 4.55
N GLY A 96 -22.70 -14.22 4.46
CA GLY A 96 -21.88 -15.09 3.62
C GLY A 96 -22.01 -16.57 3.99
N ALA A 97 -21.98 -16.91 5.28
CA ALA A 97 -22.12 -18.29 5.75
C ALA A 97 -23.50 -18.89 5.43
N VAL A 98 -24.59 -18.11 5.54
CA VAL A 98 -25.94 -18.55 5.19
C VAL A 98 -26.07 -18.82 3.69
N ILE A 99 -25.56 -17.91 2.85
CA ILE A 99 -25.59 -18.09 1.39
C ILE A 99 -24.79 -19.34 0.98
N LEU A 100 -23.62 -19.53 1.58
CA LEU A 100 -22.77 -20.68 1.28
C LEU A 100 -23.44 -22.01 1.69
N ALA A 101 -24.08 -22.06 2.85
CA ALA A 101 -24.81 -23.25 3.30
C ALA A 101 -25.99 -23.59 2.38
N LEU A 102 -26.79 -22.59 1.98
CA LEU A 102 -27.89 -22.79 1.04
C LEU A 102 -27.40 -23.25 -0.33
N GLY A 103 -26.30 -22.69 -0.82
CA GLY A 103 -25.66 -23.12 -2.08
C GLY A 103 -25.21 -24.57 -2.04
N LEU A 104 -24.60 -25.02 -0.94
CA LEU A 104 -24.18 -26.43 -0.78
C LEU A 104 -25.37 -27.39 -0.72
N VAL A 105 -26.49 -27.00 -0.10
CA VAL A 105 -27.71 -27.81 -0.06
C VAL A 105 -28.33 -27.94 -1.45
N ILE A 106 -28.38 -26.85 -2.22
CA ILE A 106 -28.91 -26.87 -3.59
C ILE A 106 -28.00 -27.69 -4.52
N LEU A 107 -26.68 -27.62 -4.34
CA LEU A 107 -25.72 -28.40 -5.12
C LEU A 107 -25.79 -29.91 -4.81
N SER A 108 -26.27 -30.28 -3.63
CA SER A 108 -26.38 -31.67 -3.18
C SER A 108 -27.68 -32.36 -3.59
N LEU A 109 -28.59 -31.67 -4.28
CA LEU A 109 -29.90 -32.17 -4.74
C LEU A 109 -29.86 -32.57 -6.21
#